data_AF-E1Y812-F1
#
_entry.id   AF-E1Y812-F1
#
_cell.length_a   1.000
_cell.length_b   1.000
_cell.length_c   1.000
_cell.angle_alpha   90.00
_cell.angle_beta   90.00
_cell.angle_gamma   90.00
#
_symmetry.space_group_name_H-M   'P 1'
#
loop_
_entity.id
_entity.type
_entity.pdbx_description
1 polymer ?
#
loop_
_entity_poly.entity_id
_entity_poly.type
_entity_poly.pdbx_seq_one_letter_code
_entity_poly.pdbx_strand_id
1 'polypeptide(L)' 'MKNFIIACLGLISICYLLNIGVGVIEVIPDNIPFVGNLDEGGAALLLLMCLRYFGFDLTKIFEKSSSTNKEIE' A
#
# COMPACT_ATOMS: atom_id res chain seq x y z
N MET A 1 -13.46 -13.32 -12.52
CA MET A 1 -12.47 -12.48 -13.25
C MET A 1 -11.93 -11.35 -12.40
N LYS A 2 -12.76 -10.45 -11.84
CA LYS A 2 -12.32 -9.30 -11.03
C LYS A 2 -11.35 -9.64 -9.88
N ASN A 3 -11.66 -10.69 -9.11
CA ASN A 3 -10.80 -11.11 -8.00
C ASN A 3 -9.40 -11.57 -8.45
N PHE A 4 -9.31 -12.22 -9.61
CA PHE A 4 -8.04 -12.67 -10.17
C PHE A 4 -7.17 -11.47 -10.59
N ILE A 5 -7.78 -10.49 -11.26
CA ILE A 5 -7.11 -9.24 -11.67
C ILE A 5 -6.54 -8.53 -10.44
N ILE A 6 -7.34 -8.37 -9.38
CA ILE A 6 -6.93 -7.68 -8.15
C ILE A 6 -5.82 -8.44 -7.41
N ALA A 7 -5.87 -9.78 -7.41
CA ALA A 7 -4.79 -10.60 -6.85
C ALA A 7 -3.48 -10.45 -7.65
N CYS A 8 -3.55 -10.43 -8.98
CA CYS A 8 -2.39 -10.18 -9.84
C CYS A 8 -1.81 -8.77 -9.62
N LEU A 9 -2.65 -7.74 -9.51
CA LEU A 9 -2.23 -6.37 -9.20
C LEU A 9 -1.51 -6.30 -7.85
N GLY A 10 -2.04 -6.95 -6.81
CA GLY A 10 -1.38 -7.03 -5.50
C GLY A 10 -0.01 -7.71 -5.57
N LEU A 11 0.10 -8.82 -6.32
CA LEU A 11 1.39 -9.50 -6.54
C LEU A 11 2.40 -8.61 -7.28
N ILE A 12 1.97 -7.88 -8.31
CA ILE A 12 2.82 -6.93 -9.03
C ILE A 12 3.31 -5.82 -8.10
N SER A 13 2.42 -5.26 -7.27
CA SER A 13 2.81 -4.25 -6.26
C SER A 13 3.83 -4.78 -5.27
N ILE A 14 3.70 -6.03 -4.81
CA ILE A 14 4.70 -6.67 -3.93
C ILE A 14 6.04 -6.81 -4.66
N CYS A 15 6.06 -7.33 -5.89
CA CYS A 15 7.29 -7.45 -6.66
C CYS A 15 7.97 -6.10 -6.88
N TYR A 16 7.18 -5.05 -7.15
CA TYR A 16 7.65 -3.68 -7.32
C TYR A 16 8.30 -3.13 -6.06
N LEU A 17 7.61 -3.22 -4.91
CA LEU A 17 8.13 -2.77 -3.61
C LEU A 17 9.37 -3.55 -3.15
N LEU A 18 9.48 -4.82 -3.53
CA LEU A 18 10.67 -5.64 -3.26
C LEU A 18 11.82 -5.36 -4.21
N ASN A 19 11.65 -4.43 -5.16
CA ASN A 19 12.63 -4.11 -6.21
C ASN A 19 13.05 -5.35 -7.02
N ILE A 20 12.13 -6.32 -7.19
CA ILE A 20 12.37 -7.50 -8.03
C ILE A 20 12.17 -7.07 -9.49
N GLY A 21 13.26 -6.65 -10.14
CA GLY A 21 13.19 -6.24 -11.56
C GLY A 21 14.05 -5.05 -11.97
N VAL A 22 14.78 -4.42 -11.02
CA VAL A 22 15.79 -3.39 -11.26
C VAL A 22 15.23 -1.99 -11.57
N GLY A 23 15.69 -0.98 -10.82
CA GLY A 23 15.58 0.46 -11.11
C GLY A 23 16.33 0.91 -12.37
N VAL A 24 16.02 0.27 -13.51
CA VAL A 24 16.70 0.48 -14.81
C VAL A 24 15.81 1.17 -15.84
N ILE A 25 14.50 1.31 -15.59
CA ILE A 25 13.59 2.08 -16.45
C ILE A 25 12.80 3.07 -15.58
N GLU A 26 13.52 4.06 -15.04
CA GLU A 26 12.91 5.19 -14.33
C GLU A 26 12.45 6.23 -15.37
N VAL A 27 11.14 6.27 -15.62
CA VAL A 27 10.49 7.28 -16.49
C VAL A 27 10.41 8.64 -15.78
N ILE A 28 10.47 8.63 -14.45
CA ILE A 28 10.40 9.81 -13.58
C ILE A 28 11.74 9.96 -12.86
N PRO A 29 12.31 11.17 -12.76
CA PRO A 29 13.52 11.39 -11.97
C PRO A 29 13.20 11.24 -10.47
N ASP A 30 13.34 10.01 -9.95
CA ASP A 30 12.91 9.61 -8.59
C ASP A 30 14.00 9.79 -7.51
N ASN A 31 15.15 10.38 -7.87
CA ASN A 31 16.26 10.68 -6.94
C ASN A 31 16.29 12.14 -6.46
N ILE A 32 15.18 12.88 -6.56
CA ILE A 32 15.10 14.25 -6.07
C ILE A 32 14.82 14.23 -4.56
N PRO A 33 15.63 14.90 -3.71
CA PRO A 33 15.34 15.01 -2.30
C PRO A 33 13.93 15.61 -2.08
N PHE A 34 13.16 15.05 -1.15
CA PHE A 34 11.75 15.32 -0.81
C PHE A 34 10.64 14.66 -1.68
N VAL A 35 10.89 14.32 -2.94
CA VAL A 35 9.83 13.78 -3.86
C VAL A 35 10.21 12.42 -4.47
N GLY A 36 11.36 11.89 -4.10
CA GLY A 36 11.81 10.59 -4.61
C GLY A 36 10.96 9.40 -4.13
N ASN A 37 10.93 8.37 -4.97
CA ASN A 37 10.24 7.09 -4.81
C ASN A 37 8.70 7.23 -4.72
N LEU A 38 8.14 8.16 -5.51
CA LEU A 38 6.70 8.39 -5.53
C LEU A 38 5.97 7.16 -6.09
N ASP A 39 6.59 6.47 -7.03
CA ASP A 39 5.99 5.30 -7.64
C ASP A 39 5.95 4.09 -6.69
N GLU A 40 6.93 3.92 -5.78
CA GLU A 40 6.86 2.95 -4.68
C GLU A 40 5.77 3.32 -3.68
N GLY A 41 5.59 4.61 -3.38
CA GLY A 41 4.46 5.09 -2.57
C GLY A 41 3.11 4.72 -3.21
N GLY A 42 3.01 4.87 -4.53
CA GLY A 42 1.86 4.41 -5.31
C GLY A 42 1.65 2.90 -5.26
N ALA A 43 2.73 2.12 -5.39
CA ALA A 43 2.70 0.66 -5.29
C ALA A 43 2.26 0.19 -3.89
N ALA A 44 2.71 0.86 -2.82
CA ALA A 44 2.29 0.58 -1.46
C ALA A 44 0.79 0.85 -1.25
N LEU A 45 0.28 1.99 -1.72
CA LEU A 45 -1.14 2.30 -1.66
C LEU A 45 -1.98 1.31 -2.46
N LEU A 46 -1.54 0.95 -3.67
CA LEU A 46 -2.20 -0.03 -4.51
C LEU A 46 -2.27 -1.40 -3.82
N LEU A 47 -1.18 -1.84 -3.19
CA LEU A 47 -1.14 -3.08 -2.41
C LEU A 47 -2.14 -3.03 -1.24
N LEU A 48 -2.17 -1.94 -0.47
CA LEU A 48 -3.12 -1.77 0.63
C LEU A 48 -4.58 -1.83 0.14
N MET A 49 -4.89 -1.23 -1.00
CA MET A 49 -6.23 -1.28 -1.60
C MET A 49 -6.59 -2.70 -2.06
N CYS A 50 -5.64 -3.45 -2.64
CA CYS A 50 -5.85 -4.84 -3.02
C CYS A 50 -6.09 -5.73 -1.80
N LEU A 51 -5.29 -5.57 -0.73
CA LEU A 51 -5.48 -6.29 0.53
C LEU A 51 -6.83 -5.98 1.17
N ARG A 52 -7.22 -4.71 1.21
CA ARG A 52 -8.53 -4.26 1.71
C ARG A 52 -9.69 -4.85 0.90
N TYR A 53 -9.54 -4.98 -0.42
CA TYR A 53 -10.53 -5.65 -1.27
C TYR A 53 -10.77 -7.12 -0.85
N PHE A 54 -9.73 -7.82 -0.38
CA PHE A 54 -9.84 -9.18 0.16
C PHE A 54 -10.22 -9.25 1.64
N GLY A 55 -10.49 -8.11 2.28
CA GLY A 55 -10.88 -8.02 3.69
C GLY A 55 -9.72 -7.83 4.67
N PHE A 56 -8.48 -7.73 4.18
CA PHE A 56 -7.31 -7.45 5.01
C PHE A 56 -7.06 -5.94 5.07
N ASP A 57 -7.60 -5.29 6.10
CA ASP A 57 -7.39 -3.85 6.30
C ASP A 57 -6.26 -3.59 7.29
N LEU A 58 -5.03 -3.49 6.75
CA LEU A 58 -3.83 -3.19 7.55
C LEU A 58 -3.86 -1.79 8.18
N THR A 59 -4.71 -0.88 7.69
CA THR A 59 -4.80 0.49 8.26
C THR A 59 -5.41 0.49 9.65
N LYS A 60 -6.18 -0.56 10.00
CA LYS A 60 -6.78 -0.71 11.34
C LYS A 60 -5.77 -0.83 12.47
N ILE A 61 -4.52 -1.21 12.17
CA ILE A 61 -3.45 -1.27 13.18
C ILE A 61 -3.12 0.15 13.69
N PHE A 62 -3.38 1.18 12.88
CA PHE A 62 -3.21 2.58 13.24
C PHE A 62 -4.46 3.21 13.86
N GLU A 63 -5.58 2.47 13.94
CA GLU A 63 -6.80 2.94 14.57
C GLU A 63 -6.59 3.03 16.08
N LYS A 64 -6.39 4.25 16.58
CA LYS A 64 -6.30 4.53 18.01
C LYS A 64 -7.62 4.09 18.66
N SER A 65 -7.56 3.09 19.54
CA SER A 65 -8.66 2.74 20.43
C SER A 65 -9.07 4.00 21.21
N SER A 66 -10.16 4.63 20.79
CA SER A 66 -10.82 5.67 21.55
C SER A 66 -11.52 4.97 22.70
N SER A 67 -10.79 4.81 23.81
CA SER A 67 -11.35 4.40 25.09
C SER A 67 -12.48 5.35 25.45
N THR A 68 -13.71 4.94 25.10
CA THR A 68 -14.94 5.60 25.54
C THR A 68 -15.09 5.26 27.01
N ASN A 69 -14.54 6.13 27.86
CA ASN A 69 -14.86 6.18 29.27
C ASN A 69 -16.17 6.95 29.39
N LYS A 70 -17.29 6.26 29.18
CA LYS A 70 -18.63 6.78 29.44
C LYS A 70 -19.31 5.94 30.50
N GLU A 71 -19.72 6.67 31.54
CA GLU A 71 -20.90 6.45 32.37
C GLU A 71 -20.76 5.42 33.50
N ILE A 72 -20.20 5.91 34.61
CA ILE A 72 -20.79 5.70 35.94
C ILE A 72 -20.89 7.09 36.58
N GLU A 73 -22.02 7.77 36.37
CA GLU A 73 -22.48 8.89 37.20
C GLU A 73 -23.96 8.65 37.54
#